data_AF-A4CIA1-F1
#
_entry.id   AF-A4CIA1-F1
#
_cell.length_a   1.000
_cell.length_b   1.000
_cell.length_c   1.000
_cell.angle_alpha   90.00
_cell.angle_beta   90.00
_cell.angle_gamma   90.00
#
_symmetry.space_group_name_H-M   'P 1'
#
loop_
_entity.id
_entity.type
_entity.pdbx_description
1 polymer ?
#
loop_
_entity_poly.entity_id
_entity_poly.type
_entity_poly.pdbx_seq_one_letter_code
_entity_poly.pdbx_strand_id
1 'polypeptide(L)'
;MAYITTYTLSQLSKRLELHKDEVTEGVFLEHIYNDTRIYHYLNKYELRYLFNYSSILKDPITYLEQVPIQRDTRTYVQERDEKLKYHLYLECELLHKDFIGFKIPPEVKEEDLVEEFRNWFKENDFIEKYLADEITKAAIIYRYNSGFAPRYNLPKLNESYELIRELKNSGYFDIDGEFDLSKFYRDISQWVFRADNRLPIPTWKLLGKWHSFGRKSLNDIENLLERLQINHGFRNANPADVIRERLSEHHKEIIELIRMLREYFNWTYKAENVLFDVVTLENFNLKCCSNCRDLKELEVLNKSGAAGRQR
;
A
#
# COMPACT_ATOMS: atom_id res chain seq x y z
N MET A 1 -7.73 15.45 -18.23
CA MET A 1 -7.58 15.31 -16.77
C MET A 1 -8.06 13.93 -16.36
N ALA A 2 -7.49 13.38 -15.30
CA ALA A 2 -7.74 12.03 -14.80
C ALA A 2 -7.67 11.99 -13.28
N TYR A 3 -8.25 10.94 -12.73
CA TYR A 3 -8.29 10.60 -11.31
C TYR A 3 -7.46 9.34 -11.05
N ILE A 4 -6.89 9.24 -9.86
CA ILE A 4 -6.19 8.04 -9.40
C ILE A 4 -6.74 7.62 -8.04
N THR A 5 -6.65 6.34 -7.73
CA THR A 5 -7.04 5.83 -6.41
C THR A 5 -5.97 6.13 -5.36
N THR A 6 -6.36 6.05 -4.09
CA THR A 6 -5.44 6.11 -2.95
C THR A 6 -4.34 5.05 -3.04
N TYR A 7 -4.67 3.87 -3.58
CA TYR A 7 -3.70 2.81 -3.87
C TYR A 7 -2.69 3.23 -4.93
N THR A 8 -3.14 3.74 -6.08
CA THR A 8 -2.26 4.19 -7.17
C THR A 8 -1.33 5.29 -6.68
N LEU A 9 -1.84 6.29 -5.97
CA LEU A 9 -1.00 7.34 -5.38
C LEU A 9 0.05 6.77 -4.42
N SER A 10 -0.34 5.83 -3.56
CA SER A 10 0.59 5.18 -2.62
C SER A 10 1.68 4.38 -3.35
N GLN A 11 1.34 3.69 -4.44
CA GLN A 11 2.32 2.95 -5.23
C GLN A 11 3.29 3.89 -5.95
N LEU A 12 2.78 4.98 -6.52
CA LEU A 12 3.61 6.01 -7.15
C LEU A 12 4.58 6.62 -6.14
N SER A 13 4.07 7.04 -4.98
CA SER A 13 4.87 7.67 -3.92
C SER A 13 5.99 6.79 -3.39
N LYS A 14 5.84 5.45 -3.44
CA LYS A 14 6.90 4.50 -3.04
C LYS A 14 8.02 4.37 -4.06
N ARG A 15 7.70 4.57 -5.34
CA ARG A 15 8.59 4.26 -6.47
C ARG A 15 9.31 5.49 -7.02
N LEU A 16 8.71 6.66 -6.84
CA LEU A 16 9.25 7.91 -7.31
C LEU A 16 10.54 8.29 -6.58
N GLU A 17 11.50 8.81 -7.32
CA GLU A 17 12.73 9.41 -6.78
C GLU A 17 12.70 10.92 -7.02
N LEU A 18 11.71 11.60 -6.42
CA LEU A 18 11.55 13.06 -6.58
C LEU A 18 12.67 13.85 -5.94
N HIS A 19 13.23 13.28 -4.89
CA HIS A 19 14.40 13.77 -4.20
C HIS A 19 15.48 12.71 -4.31
N LYS A 20 16.52 13.00 -5.12
CA LYS A 20 17.65 12.08 -5.36
C LYS A 20 18.51 11.89 -4.11
N ASP A 21 18.54 12.92 -3.26
CA ASP A 21 19.27 12.91 -2.00
C ASP A 21 18.39 12.43 -0.83
N GLU A 22 18.99 12.19 0.34
CA GLU A 22 18.24 11.85 1.54
C GLU A 22 17.37 13.03 2.01
N VAL A 23 16.13 12.75 2.42
CA VAL A 23 15.24 13.74 3.01
C VAL A 23 15.82 14.19 4.36
N THR A 24 16.35 15.42 4.38
CA THR A 24 16.93 16.02 5.59
C THR A 24 15.84 16.47 6.56
N GLU A 25 16.22 16.75 7.81
CA GLU A 25 15.29 17.27 8.81
C GLU A 25 14.63 18.59 8.37
N GLY A 26 15.39 19.49 7.75
CA GLY A 26 14.85 20.75 7.22
C GLY A 26 13.79 20.51 6.14
N VAL A 27 14.08 19.61 5.19
CA VAL A 27 13.12 19.20 4.14
C VAL A 27 11.87 18.55 4.77
N PHE A 28 12.04 17.74 5.82
CA PHE A 28 10.92 17.14 6.54
C PHE A 28 10.02 18.20 7.20
N LEU A 29 10.60 19.17 7.90
CA LEU A 29 9.83 20.22 8.59
C LEU A 29 9.09 21.13 7.60
N GLU A 30 9.70 21.42 6.46
CA GLU A 30 9.12 22.30 5.43
C GLU A 30 8.02 21.61 4.61
N HIS A 31 8.20 20.33 4.26
CA HIS A 31 7.36 19.67 3.25
C HIS A 31 6.52 18.52 3.78
N ILE A 32 6.85 17.95 4.94
CA ILE A 32 6.16 16.77 5.49
C ILE A 32 5.37 17.15 6.73
N TYR A 33 6.03 17.49 7.83
CA TYR A 33 5.35 17.81 9.09
C TYR A 33 6.24 18.60 10.03
N ASN A 34 5.71 19.66 10.64
CA ASN A 34 6.46 20.56 11.51
C ASN A 34 6.63 20.01 12.95
N ASP A 35 7.22 18.81 13.09
CA ASP A 35 7.65 18.23 14.37
C ASP A 35 8.91 17.37 14.20
N THR A 36 10.05 17.90 14.65
CA THR A 36 11.36 17.24 14.57
C THR A 36 11.38 15.86 15.27
N ARG A 37 10.54 15.64 16.29
CA ARG A 37 10.53 14.36 17.00
C ARG A 37 10.13 13.22 16.09
N ILE A 38 9.15 13.46 15.21
CA ILE A 38 8.65 12.46 14.25
C ILE A 38 9.72 12.08 13.24
N TYR A 39 10.50 13.05 12.76
CA TYR A 39 11.62 12.82 11.83
C TYR A 39 12.58 11.73 12.33
N HIS A 40 12.90 11.73 13.63
CA HIS A 40 13.88 10.80 14.18
C HIS A 40 13.39 9.35 14.30
N TYR A 41 12.07 9.09 14.25
CA TYR A 41 11.52 7.73 14.29
C TYR A 41 11.42 7.08 12.91
N LEU A 42 11.33 7.89 11.85
CA LEU A 42 11.17 7.40 10.50
C LEU A 42 12.52 7.02 9.89
N ASN A 43 12.51 5.97 9.07
CA ASN A 43 13.66 5.61 8.26
C ASN A 43 13.65 6.36 6.92
N LYS A 44 14.77 6.32 6.19
CA LYS A 44 14.93 7.03 4.91
C LYS A 44 13.87 6.67 3.86
N TYR A 45 13.37 5.44 3.84
CA TYR A 45 12.36 5.00 2.87
C TYR A 45 10.99 5.59 3.19
N GLU A 46 10.67 5.72 4.48
CA GLU A 46 9.41 6.30 4.96
C GLU A 46 9.39 7.82 4.78
N LEU A 47 10.51 8.48 5.11
CA LEU A 47 10.69 9.91 4.85
C LEU A 47 10.51 10.22 3.36
N ARG A 48 11.18 9.46 2.49
CA ARG A 48 11.02 9.59 1.04
C ARG A 48 9.58 9.34 0.58
N TYR A 49 8.94 8.30 1.11
CA TYR A 49 7.55 8.01 0.79
C TYR A 49 6.62 9.16 1.14
N LEU A 50 6.73 9.72 2.35
CA LEU A 50 5.90 10.84 2.81
C LEU A 50 6.19 12.13 2.03
N PHE A 51 7.47 12.39 1.72
CA PHE A 51 7.88 13.50 0.85
C PHE A 51 7.22 13.39 -0.52
N ASN A 52 7.33 12.22 -1.16
CA ASN A 52 6.75 12.00 -2.48
C ASN A 52 5.22 12.12 -2.44
N TYR A 53 4.59 11.54 -1.42
CA TYR A 53 3.13 11.55 -1.29
C TYR A 53 2.59 12.98 -1.17
N SER A 54 3.19 13.81 -0.31
CA SER A 54 2.81 15.21 -0.16
C SER A 54 3.13 16.03 -1.41
N SER A 55 4.28 15.81 -2.04
CA SER A 55 4.71 16.55 -3.24
C SER A 55 3.79 16.30 -4.44
N ILE A 56 3.40 15.04 -4.69
CA ILE A 56 2.50 14.68 -5.79
C ILE A 56 1.12 15.33 -5.59
N LEU A 57 0.62 15.37 -4.35
CA LEU A 57 -0.66 16.02 -4.07
C LEU A 57 -0.59 17.55 -4.21
N LYS A 58 0.55 18.14 -3.85
CA LYS A 58 0.79 19.59 -3.94
C LYS A 58 0.94 20.07 -5.39
N ASP A 59 1.71 19.34 -6.20
CA ASP A 59 1.95 19.65 -7.61
C ASP A 59 2.17 18.35 -8.43
N PRO A 60 1.11 17.79 -9.02
CA PRO A 60 1.17 16.52 -9.75
C PRO A 60 2.06 16.51 -11.01
N ILE A 61 2.37 17.67 -11.58
CA ILE A 61 2.87 17.80 -12.97
C ILE A 61 4.41 17.80 -13.03
N THR A 62 5.08 18.38 -12.04
CA THR A 62 6.51 18.75 -12.13
C THR A 62 7.49 17.57 -12.00
N TYR A 63 7.07 16.41 -11.51
CA TYR A 63 7.97 15.50 -10.79
C TYR A 63 8.22 14.12 -11.42
N LEU A 64 8.03 13.99 -12.73
CA LEU A 64 7.61 12.72 -13.26
C LEU A 64 8.62 12.17 -14.33
N GLU A 65 9.60 11.36 -13.86
CA GLU A 65 10.41 10.40 -14.65
C GLU A 65 9.99 8.90 -14.47
N GLN A 66 10.08 8.12 -15.56
CA GLN A 66 9.51 6.78 -15.83
C GLN A 66 9.36 5.79 -14.63
N VAL A 67 8.16 5.19 -14.48
CA VAL A 67 7.87 4.16 -13.46
C VAL A 67 8.10 2.75 -14.00
N PRO A 68 8.78 1.86 -13.26
CA PRO A 68 8.95 0.46 -13.65
C PRO A 68 7.61 -0.28 -13.66
N ILE A 69 7.46 -1.21 -14.61
CA ILE A 69 6.33 -2.14 -14.71
C ILE A 69 6.18 -2.88 -13.36
N GLN A 70 4.95 -2.96 -12.84
CA GLN A 70 4.66 -3.76 -11.66
C GLN A 70 4.95 -5.22 -12.00
N ARG A 71 5.92 -5.81 -11.31
CA ARG A 71 6.17 -7.25 -11.36
C ARG A 71 5.21 -7.95 -10.42
N ASP A 72 4.57 -8.99 -10.92
CA ASP A 72 3.68 -9.87 -10.20
C ASP A 72 4.41 -10.49 -9.00
N THR A 73 3.98 -10.13 -7.79
CA THR A 73 4.54 -10.69 -6.56
C THR A 73 4.00 -12.09 -6.25
N ARG A 74 3.14 -12.61 -7.13
CA ARG A 74 2.45 -13.89 -7.02
C ARG A 74 1.66 -14.00 -5.71
N THR A 75 1.23 -12.88 -5.13
CA THR A 75 0.59 -12.83 -3.81
C THR A 75 -0.91 -12.97 -3.89
N TYR A 76 -1.52 -12.44 -4.93
CA TYR A 76 -2.96 -12.55 -5.12
C TYR A 76 -3.32 -13.27 -6.42
N VAL A 77 -4.48 -13.92 -6.42
CA VAL A 77 -5.06 -14.58 -7.60
C VAL A 77 -5.26 -13.58 -8.74
N GLN A 78 -5.72 -12.38 -8.42
CA GLN A 78 -5.99 -11.30 -9.37
C GLN A 78 -4.74 -10.47 -9.69
N GLU A 79 -3.62 -10.74 -9.02
CA GLU A 79 -2.37 -10.05 -9.33
C GLU A 79 -1.87 -10.54 -10.69
N ARG A 80 -1.52 -9.60 -11.56
CA ARG A 80 -0.86 -9.83 -12.84
C ARG A 80 0.16 -8.71 -13.03
N ASP A 81 1.08 -8.88 -13.98
CA ASP A 81 1.95 -7.81 -14.47
C ASP A 81 1.12 -6.70 -15.14
N GLU A 82 0.37 -5.93 -14.35
CA GLU A 82 -0.49 -4.87 -14.83
C GLU A 82 0.07 -3.51 -14.46
N LYS A 83 0.01 -2.60 -15.44
CA LYS A 83 0.22 -1.18 -15.23
C LYS A 83 -0.79 -0.66 -14.19
N LEU A 84 -0.33 0.22 -13.31
CA LEU A 84 -1.21 0.95 -12.40
C LEU A 84 -2.31 1.66 -13.20
N LYS A 85 -3.51 1.81 -12.63
CA LYS A 85 -4.67 2.32 -13.35
C LYS A 85 -4.98 3.76 -12.99
N TYR A 86 -5.42 4.51 -13.99
CA TYR A 86 -6.04 5.83 -13.84
C TYR A 86 -7.47 5.82 -14.40
N HIS A 87 -8.28 6.79 -13.98
CA HIS A 87 -9.69 6.90 -14.33
C HIS A 87 -9.96 8.25 -14.97
N LEU A 88 -10.85 8.30 -15.97
CA LEU A 88 -11.19 9.56 -16.66
C LEU A 88 -12.40 10.26 -16.04
N TYR A 89 -13.26 9.50 -15.36
CA TYR A 89 -14.53 9.95 -14.83
C TYR A 89 -14.55 9.75 -13.32
N LEU A 90 -15.07 10.74 -12.60
CA LEU A 90 -15.21 10.69 -11.15
C LEU A 90 -16.23 9.63 -10.74
N GLU A 91 -17.24 9.39 -11.57
CA GLU A 91 -18.34 8.46 -11.35
C GLU A 91 -17.98 7.01 -11.71
N CYS A 92 -16.71 6.74 -12.07
CA CYS A 92 -16.29 5.39 -12.42
C CYS A 92 -16.40 4.47 -11.19
N GLU A 93 -17.25 3.44 -11.27
CA GLU A 93 -17.43 2.47 -10.17
C GLU A 93 -16.12 1.84 -9.68
N LEU A 94 -15.19 1.57 -10.61
CA LEU A 94 -13.90 0.98 -10.30
C LEU A 94 -12.94 1.96 -9.61
N LEU A 95 -13.21 3.27 -9.65
CA LEU A 95 -12.46 4.29 -8.91
C LEU A 95 -12.79 4.23 -7.41
N HIS A 96 -14.06 3.96 -7.08
CA HIS A 96 -14.57 3.92 -5.71
C HIS A 96 -14.50 2.54 -5.05
N LYS A 97 -14.22 1.50 -5.84
CA LYS A 97 -14.22 0.12 -5.34
C LYS A 97 -13.03 -0.16 -4.42
N ASP A 98 -13.31 -0.73 -3.26
CA ASP A 98 -12.29 -1.26 -2.36
C ASP A 98 -11.59 -2.48 -2.96
N PHE A 99 -10.32 -2.64 -2.60
CA PHE A 99 -9.49 -3.74 -3.06
C PHE A 99 -9.85 -4.99 -2.28
N ILE A 100 -10.25 -6.03 -3.01
CA ILE A 100 -10.53 -7.35 -2.47
C ILE A 100 -9.53 -8.31 -3.11
N GLY A 101 -8.48 -8.65 -2.37
CA GLY A 101 -7.42 -9.54 -2.83
C GLY A 101 -7.58 -10.95 -2.29
N PHE A 102 -7.61 -11.94 -3.17
CA PHE A 102 -7.60 -13.36 -2.80
C PHE A 102 -6.15 -13.85 -2.71
N LYS A 103 -5.65 -14.12 -1.50
CA LYS A 103 -4.26 -14.51 -1.24
C LYS A 103 -3.97 -15.93 -1.72
N ILE A 104 -2.84 -16.08 -2.40
CA ILE A 104 -2.28 -17.37 -2.77
C ILE A 104 -1.54 -17.94 -1.54
N PRO A 105 -1.84 -19.19 -1.11
CA PRO A 105 -1.11 -19.86 -0.04
C PRO A 105 0.40 -19.85 -0.27
N PRO A 106 1.23 -19.61 0.77
CA PRO A 106 2.68 -19.65 0.64
C PRO A 106 3.19 -20.95 -0.01
N GLU A 107 2.59 -22.08 0.35
CA GLU A 107 2.99 -23.40 -0.11
C GLU A 107 2.70 -23.62 -1.60
N VAL A 108 1.63 -22.99 -2.12
CA VAL A 108 1.37 -22.95 -3.57
C VAL A 108 2.47 -22.18 -4.30
N LYS A 109 3.03 -21.12 -3.68
CA LYS A 109 4.13 -20.36 -4.27
C LYS A 109 5.45 -21.13 -4.21
N GLU A 110 5.71 -21.81 -3.10
CA GLU A 110 6.93 -22.60 -2.88
C GLU A 110 7.03 -23.76 -3.88
N GLU A 111 5.89 -24.36 -4.24
CA GLU A 111 5.79 -25.44 -5.24
C GLU A 111 5.64 -24.93 -6.69
N ASP A 112 5.72 -23.61 -6.92
CA ASP A 112 5.57 -22.97 -8.25
C ASP A 112 4.21 -23.24 -8.95
N LEU A 113 3.15 -23.48 -8.18
CA LEU A 113 1.79 -23.82 -8.67
C LEU A 113 0.86 -22.61 -8.80
N VAL A 114 1.42 -21.41 -8.93
CA VAL A 114 0.69 -20.14 -8.86
C VAL A 114 -0.31 -20.00 -10.00
N GLU A 115 0.06 -20.37 -11.22
CA GLU A 115 -0.82 -20.25 -12.39
C GLU A 115 -1.93 -21.30 -12.36
N GLU A 116 -1.62 -22.51 -11.92
CA GLU A 116 -2.58 -23.59 -11.71
C GLU A 116 -3.62 -23.18 -10.66
N PHE A 117 -3.17 -22.57 -9.56
CA PHE A 117 -4.06 -22.05 -8.53
C PHE A 117 -4.95 -20.93 -9.07
N ARG A 118 -4.40 -19.99 -9.83
CA ARG A 118 -5.17 -18.91 -10.48
C ARG A 118 -6.23 -19.45 -11.43
N ASN A 119 -5.86 -20.41 -12.27
CA ASN A 119 -6.76 -21.04 -13.22
C ASN A 119 -7.87 -21.81 -12.49
N TRP A 120 -7.53 -22.61 -11.48
CA TRP A 120 -8.51 -23.29 -10.64
C TRP A 120 -9.47 -22.30 -9.96
N PHE A 121 -8.95 -21.18 -9.45
CA PHE A 121 -9.75 -20.15 -8.80
C PHE A 121 -10.74 -19.51 -9.77
N LYS A 122 -10.29 -19.27 -11.01
CA LYS A 122 -11.10 -18.71 -12.10
C LYS A 122 -12.14 -19.70 -12.61
N GLU A 123 -11.78 -20.96 -12.83
CA GLU A 123 -12.69 -22.02 -13.29
C GLU A 123 -13.86 -22.26 -12.34
N ASN A 124 -13.70 -21.89 -11.07
CA ASN A 124 -14.76 -22.00 -10.07
C ASN A 124 -15.56 -20.71 -9.86
N ASP A 125 -15.22 -19.62 -10.56
CA ASP A 125 -15.82 -18.28 -10.42
C ASP A 125 -15.86 -17.79 -8.96
N PHE A 126 -14.84 -18.12 -8.16
CA PHE A 126 -14.88 -17.82 -6.73
C PHE A 126 -14.89 -16.33 -6.43
N ILE A 127 -14.28 -15.51 -7.30
CA ILE A 127 -14.26 -14.06 -7.14
C ILE A 127 -15.67 -13.53 -7.30
N GLU A 128 -16.32 -13.85 -8.42
CA GLU A 128 -17.65 -13.40 -8.79
C GLU A 128 -18.69 -13.86 -7.75
N LYS A 129 -18.65 -15.15 -7.38
CA LYS A 129 -19.55 -15.71 -6.36
C LYS A 129 -19.34 -15.08 -5.00
N TYR A 130 -18.10 -14.75 -4.62
CA TYR A 130 -17.83 -14.12 -3.33
C TYR A 130 -18.33 -12.67 -3.33
N LEU A 131 -18.09 -11.92 -4.41
CA LEU A 131 -18.56 -10.54 -4.53
C LEU A 131 -20.10 -10.42 -4.60
N ALA A 132 -20.78 -11.48 -5.01
CA ALA A 132 -22.25 -11.58 -5.03
C ALA A 132 -22.84 -12.16 -3.73
N ASP A 133 -22.03 -12.39 -2.68
CA ASP A 133 -22.41 -13.04 -1.42
C ASP A 133 -22.98 -14.47 -1.59
N GLU A 134 -22.68 -15.15 -2.71
CA GLU A 134 -23.15 -16.51 -3.02
C GLU A 134 -22.26 -17.60 -2.41
N ILE A 135 -21.01 -17.27 -2.07
CA ILE A 135 -20.06 -18.19 -1.44
C ILE A 135 -19.30 -17.51 -0.31
N THR A 136 -19.06 -18.25 0.78
CA THR A 136 -18.29 -17.75 1.92
C THR A 136 -16.82 -18.12 1.80
N LYS A 137 -15.94 -17.36 2.47
CA LYS A 137 -14.52 -17.68 2.63
C LYS A 137 -14.28 -19.13 3.10
N ALA A 138 -15.07 -19.60 4.07
CA ALA A 138 -14.96 -20.95 4.60
C ALA A 138 -15.27 -22.02 3.54
N ALA A 139 -16.27 -21.77 2.68
CA ALA A 139 -16.59 -22.67 1.57
C ALA A 139 -15.48 -22.72 0.51
N ILE A 140 -14.79 -21.60 0.24
CA ILE A 140 -13.62 -21.59 -0.67
C ILE A 140 -12.46 -22.38 -0.04
N ILE A 141 -12.16 -22.18 1.25
CA ILE A 141 -11.14 -22.96 1.98
C ILE A 141 -11.46 -24.46 1.96
N TYR A 142 -12.72 -24.83 2.17
CA TYR A 142 -13.16 -26.22 2.08
C TYR A 142 -12.90 -26.82 0.69
N ARG A 143 -13.22 -26.09 -0.39
CA ARG A 143 -12.97 -26.53 -1.77
C ARG A 143 -11.48 -26.63 -2.09
N TYR A 144 -10.65 -25.74 -1.55
CA TYR A 144 -9.20 -25.86 -1.64
C TYR A 144 -8.72 -27.16 -0.97
N ASN A 145 -9.13 -27.39 0.28
CA ASN A 145 -8.70 -28.53 1.10
C ASN A 145 -9.18 -29.90 0.58
N SER A 146 -10.30 -29.93 -0.14
CA SER A 146 -10.90 -31.15 -0.68
C SER A 146 -10.54 -31.43 -2.14
N GLY A 147 -10.21 -30.39 -2.92
CA GLY A 147 -9.92 -30.52 -4.35
C GLY A 147 -8.48 -30.18 -4.73
N PHE A 148 -8.07 -28.92 -4.52
CA PHE A 148 -6.79 -28.42 -5.00
C PHE A 148 -5.61 -28.99 -4.20
N ALA A 149 -5.65 -28.91 -2.87
CA ALA A 149 -4.54 -29.32 -2.02
C ALA A 149 -4.18 -30.82 -2.16
N PRO A 150 -5.14 -31.77 -2.15
CA PRO A 150 -4.82 -33.18 -2.33
C PRO A 150 -4.21 -33.51 -3.70
N ARG A 151 -4.61 -32.78 -4.75
CA ARG A 151 -4.09 -32.99 -6.12
C ARG A 151 -2.59 -32.73 -6.23
N TYR A 152 -2.07 -31.80 -5.43
CA TYR A 152 -0.67 -31.37 -5.45
C TYR A 152 0.08 -31.70 -4.15
N ASN A 153 -0.50 -32.53 -3.27
CA ASN A 153 0.07 -32.89 -1.97
C ASN A 153 0.43 -31.69 -1.07
N LEU A 154 -0.39 -30.62 -1.13
CA LEU A 154 -0.20 -29.41 -0.35
C LEU A 154 -0.87 -29.53 1.04
N PRO A 155 -0.37 -28.79 2.05
CA PRO A 155 -1.03 -28.75 3.35
C PRO A 155 -2.41 -28.10 3.26
N LYS A 156 -3.30 -28.56 4.14
CA LYS A 156 -4.64 -27.98 4.27
C LYS A 156 -4.56 -26.61 4.93
N LEU A 157 -5.32 -25.66 4.39
CA LEU A 157 -5.55 -24.37 5.02
C LEU A 157 -6.47 -24.55 6.23
N ASN A 158 -6.14 -23.87 7.32
CA ASN A 158 -7.04 -23.73 8.45
C ASN A 158 -8.08 -22.62 8.19
N GLU A 159 -9.14 -22.57 8.98
CA GLU A 159 -10.20 -21.55 8.86
C GLU A 159 -9.69 -20.12 9.15
N SER A 160 -8.64 -20.00 9.95
CA SER A 160 -8.01 -18.73 10.31
C SER A 160 -7.10 -18.16 9.23
N TYR A 161 -6.79 -18.92 8.17
CA TYR A 161 -5.97 -18.45 7.06
C TYR A 161 -6.64 -17.24 6.39
N GLU A 162 -5.90 -16.14 6.23
CA GLU A 162 -6.41 -14.90 5.63
C GLU A 162 -6.47 -15.03 4.10
N LEU A 163 -7.36 -15.89 3.60
CA LEU A 163 -7.57 -16.12 2.17
C LEU A 163 -8.03 -14.85 1.44
N ILE A 164 -8.83 -14.02 2.10
CA ILE A 164 -9.40 -12.80 1.51
C ILE A 164 -8.89 -11.63 2.32
N ARG A 165 -8.31 -10.67 1.62
CA ARG A 165 -7.85 -9.41 2.18
C ARG A 165 -8.63 -8.27 1.55
N GLU A 166 -9.42 -7.61 2.37
CA GLU A 166 -10.13 -6.40 2.00
C GLU A 166 -9.31 -5.20 2.50
N LEU A 167 -8.88 -4.35 1.59
CA LEU A 167 -8.28 -3.07 1.94
C LEU A 167 -9.34 -1.99 1.76
N LYS A 168 -10.02 -1.69 2.86
CA LYS A 168 -10.96 -0.57 2.93
C LYS A 168 -10.23 0.74 2.64
N ASN A 169 -10.91 1.67 1.97
CA ASN A 169 -10.39 2.98 1.56
C ASN A 169 -9.22 2.89 0.55
N SER A 170 -9.21 1.85 -0.29
CA SER A 170 -8.25 1.81 -1.41
C SER A 170 -8.73 2.56 -2.64
N GLY A 171 -10.03 2.87 -2.69
CA GLY A 171 -10.69 3.60 -3.77
C GLY A 171 -10.32 5.09 -3.81
N TYR A 172 -11.25 5.90 -4.29
CA TYR A 172 -11.10 7.35 -4.40
C TYR A 172 -10.88 8.01 -3.04
N PHE A 173 -10.39 9.24 -3.06
CA PHE A 173 -10.32 10.08 -1.86
C PHE A 173 -11.73 10.45 -1.45
N ASP A 174 -12.37 9.57 -0.68
CA ASP A 174 -13.67 9.85 -0.11
C ASP A 174 -13.44 10.57 1.23
N ILE A 175 -13.60 11.90 1.21
CA ILE A 175 -13.62 12.71 2.42
C ILE A 175 -15.09 12.87 2.84
N ASP A 176 -15.77 11.75 3.05
CA ASP A 176 -17.17 11.74 3.50
C ASP A 176 -17.30 12.07 5.02
N GLY A 177 -16.41 12.93 5.53
CA GLY A 177 -16.44 13.43 6.90
C GLY A 177 -15.49 14.62 7.12
N GLU A 178 -15.87 15.54 8.00
CA GLU A 178 -14.99 16.63 8.43
C GLU A 178 -13.72 16.05 9.06
N PHE A 179 -12.56 16.33 8.47
CA PHE A 179 -11.28 16.01 9.08
C PHE A 179 -11.14 16.80 10.39
N ASP A 180 -11.18 16.09 11.52
CA ASP A 180 -10.99 16.71 12.83
C ASP A 180 -9.49 16.97 13.07
N LEU A 181 -9.06 18.17 12.71
CA LEU A 181 -7.69 18.65 12.89
C LEU A 181 -7.25 18.62 14.37
N SER A 182 -8.18 18.88 15.30
CA SER A 182 -7.88 18.87 16.74
C SER A 182 -7.63 17.46 17.24
N LYS A 183 -8.44 16.49 16.78
CA LYS A 183 -8.22 15.06 17.04
C LYS A 183 -6.89 14.60 16.45
N PHE A 184 -6.58 14.98 15.21
CA PHE A 184 -5.30 14.64 14.59
C PHE A 184 -4.10 15.11 15.43
N TYR A 185 -4.07 16.37 15.88
CA TYR A 185 -2.97 16.87 16.71
C TYR A 185 -2.85 16.14 18.04
N ARG A 186 -3.98 15.80 18.66
CA ARG A 186 -4.00 15.01 19.90
C ARG A 186 -3.47 13.60 19.66
N ASP A 187 -3.91 12.94 18.59
CA ASP A 187 -3.53 11.56 18.26
C ASP A 187 -2.03 11.48 17.91
N ILE A 188 -1.50 12.45 17.16
CA ILE A 188 -0.05 12.59 16.89
C ILE A 188 0.74 12.81 18.18
N SER A 189 0.28 13.71 19.06
CA SER A 189 0.96 13.97 20.33
C SER A 189 0.99 12.73 21.23
N GLN A 190 -0.12 11.99 21.30
CA GLN A 190 -0.18 10.71 22.02
C GLN A 190 0.73 9.66 21.39
N TRP A 191 0.82 9.60 20.06
CA TRP A 191 1.72 8.71 19.37
C TRP A 191 3.18 8.99 19.73
N VAL A 192 3.61 10.26 19.70
CA VAL A 192 4.97 10.66 20.07
C VAL A 192 5.27 10.26 21.51
N PHE A 193 4.34 10.51 22.44
CA PHE A 193 4.48 10.12 23.84
C PHE A 193 4.65 8.58 24.00
N ARG A 194 3.86 7.77 23.29
CA ARG A 194 4.01 6.31 23.31
C ARG A 194 5.36 5.87 22.74
N ALA A 195 5.78 6.46 21.62
CA ALA A 195 7.06 6.15 20.97
C ALA A 195 8.26 6.50 21.86
N ASP A 196 8.24 7.64 22.56
CA ASP A 196 9.28 8.03 23.53
C ASP A 196 9.37 7.04 24.71
N ASN A 197 8.23 6.62 25.25
CA ASN A 197 8.21 5.64 26.34
C ASN A 197 8.70 4.25 25.89
N ARG A 198 8.39 3.86 24.66
CA ARG A 198 8.81 2.57 24.09
C ARG A 198 10.30 2.56 23.74
N LEU A 199 10.80 3.68 23.23
CA LEU A 199 12.18 3.85 22.78
C LEU A 199 12.89 4.96 23.59
N PRO A 200 13.09 4.75 24.91
CA PRO A 200 13.45 5.83 25.84
C PRO A 200 14.90 6.28 25.73
N ILE A 201 15.79 5.46 25.17
CA ILE A 201 17.22 5.74 25.08
C ILE A 201 17.72 5.74 23.63
N PRO A 202 18.84 6.43 23.34
CA PRO A 202 19.36 6.57 21.97
C PRO A 202 19.53 5.24 21.23
N THR A 203 19.97 4.18 21.92
CA THR A 203 20.11 2.84 21.34
C THR A 203 18.77 2.29 20.85
N TRP A 204 17.70 2.46 21.63
CA TRP A 204 16.37 2.05 21.20
C TRP A 204 15.83 2.92 20.06
N LYS A 205 16.10 4.23 20.06
CA LYS A 205 15.73 5.11 18.94
C LYS A 205 16.45 4.72 17.65
N LEU A 206 17.73 4.37 17.73
CA LEU A 206 18.51 3.83 16.60
C LEU A 206 17.89 2.53 16.07
N LEU A 207 17.59 1.59 16.96
CA LEU A 207 16.95 0.31 16.60
C LEU A 207 15.53 0.52 16.05
N GLY A 208 14.80 1.53 16.53
CA GLY A 208 13.46 1.88 16.07
C GLY A 208 13.39 2.13 14.56
N LYS A 209 14.42 2.73 13.96
CA LYS A 209 14.52 2.89 12.50
C LYS A 209 14.55 1.57 11.72
N TRP A 210 14.81 0.45 12.41
CA TRP A 210 14.82 -0.91 11.88
C TRP A 210 13.58 -1.71 12.33
N HIS A 211 12.51 -1.07 12.79
CA HIS A 211 11.24 -1.69 13.23
C HIS A 211 10.73 -2.85 12.35
N SER A 212 10.92 -2.82 11.04
CA SER A 212 10.56 -3.93 10.14
C SER A 212 11.25 -5.27 10.46
N PHE A 213 12.38 -5.25 11.18
CA PHE A 213 13.07 -6.44 11.67
C PHE A 213 12.27 -7.20 12.75
N GLY A 214 11.24 -6.60 13.35
CA GLY A 214 10.37 -7.30 14.29
C GLY A 214 9.64 -8.52 13.70
N ARG A 215 9.62 -8.66 12.37
CA ARG A 215 9.06 -9.81 11.65
C ARG A 215 10.11 -10.82 11.17
N LYS A 216 11.39 -10.59 11.49
CA LYS A 216 12.52 -11.41 11.04
C LYS A 216 12.88 -12.48 12.07
N SER A 217 13.77 -13.38 11.69
CA SER A 217 14.25 -14.45 12.57
C SER A 217 15.12 -13.87 13.70
N LEU A 218 15.31 -14.61 14.78
CA LEU A 218 16.22 -14.17 15.87
C LEU A 218 17.67 -14.01 15.37
N ASN A 219 18.09 -14.85 14.43
CA ASN A 219 19.40 -14.73 13.79
C ASN A 219 19.54 -13.41 13.01
N ASP A 220 18.50 -12.97 12.32
CA ASP A 220 18.49 -11.68 11.62
C ASP A 220 18.60 -10.50 12.61
N ILE A 221 18.02 -10.63 13.80
CA ILE A 221 18.15 -9.63 14.86
C ILE A 221 19.60 -9.57 15.34
N GLU A 222 20.22 -10.71 15.66
CA GLU A 222 21.62 -10.73 16.11
C GLU A 222 22.56 -10.12 15.06
N ASN A 223 22.38 -10.49 13.79
CA ASN A 223 23.12 -9.89 12.67
C ASN A 223 22.91 -8.37 12.57
N LEU A 224 21.68 -7.89 12.81
CA LEU A 224 21.39 -6.46 12.86
C LEU A 224 22.16 -5.77 13.99
N LEU A 225 22.15 -6.36 15.19
CA LEU A 225 22.84 -5.80 16.35
C LEU A 225 24.35 -5.73 16.12
N GLU A 226 24.93 -6.73 15.44
CA GLU A 226 26.35 -6.75 15.05
C GLU A 226 26.68 -5.68 14.04
N ARG A 227 25.88 -5.57 12.99
CA ARG A 227 26.04 -4.54 11.97
C ARG A 227 25.95 -3.13 12.55
N LEU A 228 25.09 -2.92 13.53
CA LEU A 228 24.93 -1.63 14.22
C LEU A 228 25.91 -1.43 15.37
N GLN A 229 26.80 -2.38 15.63
CA GLN A 229 27.79 -2.33 16.71
C GLN A 229 27.16 -2.02 18.08
N ILE A 230 25.98 -2.58 18.35
CA ILE A 230 25.27 -2.37 19.62
C ILE A 230 26.07 -2.98 20.77
N ASN A 231 26.32 -2.16 21.79
CA ASN A 231 27.14 -2.51 22.95
C ASN A 231 26.66 -3.80 23.66
N HIS A 232 27.62 -4.63 24.07
CA HIS A 232 27.38 -5.93 24.72
C HIS A 232 26.52 -5.83 25.99
N GLY A 233 26.67 -4.79 26.80
CA GLY A 233 25.86 -4.56 27.99
C GLY A 233 24.37 -4.35 27.67
N PHE A 234 24.09 -3.62 26.59
CA PHE A 234 22.71 -3.45 26.12
C PHE A 234 22.13 -4.78 25.62
N ARG A 235 22.90 -5.55 24.86
CA ARG A 235 22.48 -6.87 24.35
C ARG A 235 22.20 -7.87 25.47
N ASN A 236 23.04 -7.90 26.50
CA ASN A 236 22.83 -8.77 27.66
C ASN A 236 21.53 -8.43 28.40
N ALA A 237 21.22 -7.14 28.52
CA ALA A 237 19.99 -6.68 29.17
C ALA A 237 18.74 -6.84 28.30
N ASN A 238 18.90 -6.97 26.98
CA ASN A 238 17.81 -7.04 26.01
C ASN A 238 18.10 -8.15 24.99
N PRO A 239 17.74 -9.40 25.29
CA PRO A 239 17.95 -10.51 24.37
C PRO A 239 17.19 -10.31 23.04
N ALA A 240 17.60 -11.02 21.98
CA ALA A 240 17.10 -10.81 20.62
C ALA A 240 15.57 -10.96 20.47
N ASP A 241 14.95 -11.84 21.24
CA ASP A 241 13.49 -12.03 21.25
C ASP A 241 12.75 -10.80 21.82
N VAL A 242 13.25 -10.21 22.91
CA VAL A 242 12.74 -8.96 23.49
C VAL A 242 12.87 -7.80 22.50
N ILE A 243 14.03 -7.71 21.83
CA ILE A 243 14.26 -6.70 20.79
C ILE A 243 13.28 -6.90 19.63
N ARG A 244 13.13 -8.13 19.16
CA ARG A 244 12.20 -8.45 18.06
C ARG A 244 10.77 -8.06 18.40
N GLU A 245 10.30 -8.42 19.59
CA GLU A 245 8.94 -8.10 20.05
C GLU A 245 8.72 -6.59 20.07
N ARG A 246 9.61 -5.83 20.72
CA ARG A 246 9.51 -4.37 20.79
C ARG A 246 9.55 -3.71 19.41
N LEU A 247 10.40 -4.19 18.50
CA LEU A 247 10.43 -3.70 17.11
C LEU A 247 9.14 -4.04 16.36
N SER A 248 8.55 -5.21 16.59
CA SER A 248 7.28 -5.63 15.97
C SER A 248 6.13 -4.73 16.41
N GLU A 249 6.08 -4.37 17.70
CA GLU A 249 5.09 -3.43 18.21
C GLU A 249 5.31 -2.02 17.65
N HIS A 250 6.55 -1.54 17.65
CA HIS A 250 6.88 -0.24 17.09
C HIS A 250 6.58 -0.17 15.59
N HIS A 251 6.73 -1.28 14.87
CA HIS A 251 6.37 -1.36 13.46
C HIS A 251 4.88 -1.11 13.21
N LYS A 252 4.01 -1.58 14.10
CA LYS A 252 2.56 -1.29 14.03
C LYS A 252 2.30 0.20 14.24
N GLU A 253 2.98 0.82 15.19
CA GLU A 253 2.88 2.27 15.46
C GLU A 253 3.36 3.12 14.28
N ILE A 254 4.46 2.75 13.63
CA ILE A 254 4.96 3.47 12.45
C ILE A 254 3.96 3.41 11.29
N ILE A 255 3.32 2.25 11.07
CA ILE A 255 2.25 2.13 10.07
C ILE A 255 1.09 3.07 10.41
N GLU A 256 0.70 3.14 11.69
CA GLU A 256 -0.35 4.05 12.16
C GLU A 256 0.01 5.52 11.96
N LEU A 257 1.24 5.93 12.30
CA LEU A 257 1.75 7.28 12.08
C LEU A 257 1.69 7.66 10.60
N ILE A 258 2.20 6.80 9.72
CA ILE A 258 2.20 7.05 8.28
C ILE A 258 0.75 7.19 7.77
N ARG A 259 -0.18 6.38 8.28
CA ARG A 259 -1.61 6.52 7.95
C ARG A 259 -2.15 7.90 8.36
N MET A 260 -1.91 8.32 9.61
CA MET A 260 -2.37 9.63 10.11
C MET A 260 -1.79 10.79 9.29
N LEU A 261 -0.50 10.76 8.97
CA LEU A 261 0.13 11.80 8.14
C LEU A 261 -0.45 11.84 6.73
N ARG A 262 -0.75 10.69 6.12
CA ARG A 262 -1.41 10.65 4.81
C ARG A 262 -2.82 11.21 4.83
N GLU A 263 -3.60 10.92 5.87
CA GLU A 263 -4.94 11.50 6.05
C GLU A 263 -4.86 13.02 6.17
N TYR A 264 -3.87 13.51 6.94
CA TYR A 264 -3.59 14.94 7.04
C TYR A 264 -3.18 15.55 5.68
N PHE A 265 -2.36 14.87 4.87
CA PHE A 265 -2.01 15.35 3.53
C PHE A 265 -3.20 15.39 2.59
N ASN A 266 -4.02 14.33 2.59
CA ASN A 266 -5.21 14.26 1.77
C ASN A 266 -6.15 15.45 2.07
N TRP A 267 -6.35 15.76 3.36
CA TRP A 267 -7.13 16.93 3.79
C TRP A 267 -6.45 18.25 3.41
N THR A 268 -5.16 18.41 3.71
CA THR A 268 -4.41 19.66 3.50
C THR A 268 -4.38 20.06 2.02
N TYR A 269 -4.20 19.09 1.13
CA TYR A 269 -4.07 19.31 -0.30
C TYR A 269 -5.37 19.06 -1.08
N LYS A 270 -6.49 18.76 -0.40
CA LYS A 270 -7.78 18.45 -1.03
C LYS A 270 -7.64 17.39 -2.11
N ALA A 271 -7.11 16.22 -1.75
CA ALA A 271 -6.76 15.15 -2.68
C ALA A 271 -7.89 14.73 -3.62
N GLU A 272 -9.14 14.84 -3.18
CA GLU A 272 -10.37 14.64 -3.94
C GLU A 272 -10.59 15.64 -5.09
N ASN A 273 -9.84 16.74 -5.11
CA ASN A 273 -9.87 17.75 -6.16
C ASN A 273 -8.59 17.74 -7.01
N VAL A 274 -7.63 16.86 -6.70
CA VAL A 274 -6.36 16.79 -7.44
C VAL A 274 -6.59 16.07 -8.77
N LEU A 275 -6.40 16.82 -9.85
CA LEU A 275 -6.51 16.31 -11.22
C LEU A 275 -5.13 16.04 -11.79
N PHE A 276 -5.00 14.89 -12.44
CA PHE A 276 -3.78 14.46 -13.08
C PHE A 276 -3.88 14.62 -14.60
N ASP A 277 -2.80 15.05 -15.24
CA ASP A 277 -2.74 15.08 -16.70
C ASP A 277 -2.60 13.64 -17.26
N VAL A 278 -3.39 13.33 -18.29
CA VAL A 278 -3.45 11.98 -18.85
C VAL A 278 -2.14 11.59 -19.51
N VAL A 279 -1.55 12.51 -20.29
CA VAL A 279 -0.28 12.27 -20.99
C VAL A 279 0.81 11.98 -19.98
N THR A 280 0.82 12.76 -18.89
CA THR A 280 1.71 12.57 -17.76
C THR A 280 1.52 11.19 -17.12
N LEU A 281 0.29 10.77 -16.80
CA LEU A 281 0.03 9.42 -16.25
C LEU A 281 0.43 8.28 -17.22
N GLU A 282 0.25 8.46 -18.53
CA GLU A 282 0.62 7.47 -19.55
C GLU A 282 2.13 7.39 -19.75
N ASN A 283 2.83 8.52 -19.75
CA ASN A 283 4.30 8.59 -19.68
C ASN A 283 4.83 7.92 -18.41
N PHE A 284 4.00 7.90 -17.37
CA PHE A 284 4.21 7.21 -16.10
C PHE A 284 3.91 5.71 -16.15
N ASN A 285 3.65 5.19 -17.34
CA ASN A 285 3.33 3.80 -17.55
C ASN A 285 2.07 3.35 -16.79
N LEU A 286 1.15 4.26 -16.47
CA LEU A 286 -0.20 3.90 -16.06
C LEU A 286 -1.06 3.58 -17.29
N LYS A 287 -2.14 2.84 -17.06
CA LYS A 287 -3.13 2.47 -18.07
C LYS A 287 -4.49 3.03 -17.70
N CYS A 288 -5.22 3.56 -18.67
CA CYS A 288 -6.64 3.89 -18.47
C CYS A 288 -7.41 2.63 -18.06
N CYS A 289 -8.18 2.73 -16.97
CA CYS A 289 -9.12 1.71 -16.53
C CYS A 289 -10.02 1.26 -17.69
N SER A 290 -10.33 -0.04 -17.76
CA SER A 290 -11.14 -0.61 -18.85
C SER A 290 -12.49 0.10 -18.99
N ASN A 291 -13.23 0.23 -17.88
CA ASN A 291 -14.54 0.90 -17.90
C ASN A 291 -14.48 2.34 -18.47
N CYS A 292 -13.51 3.15 -18.02
CA CYS A 292 -13.34 4.51 -18.56
C CYS A 292 -12.94 4.54 -20.03
N ARG A 293 -12.14 3.56 -20.48
CA ARG A 293 -11.72 3.43 -21.87
C ARG A 293 -12.91 3.09 -22.76
N ASP A 294 -13.70 2.11 -22.37
CA ASP A 294 -14.85 1.63 -23.14
C ASP A 294 -15.89 2.77 -23.29
N LEU A 295 -16.15 3.51 -22.20
CA LEU A 295 -17.00 4.71 -22.23
C LEU A 295 -16.47 5.79 -23.18
N LYS A 296 -15.17 6.08 -23.14
CA LYS A 296 -14.54 7.06 -24.03
C LYS A 296 -14.63 6.64 -25.51
N GLU A 297 -14.44 5.36 -25.80
CA GLU A 297 -14.57 4.82 -27.16
C GLU A 297 -16.01 4.96 -27.68
N LEU A 298 -17.02 4.68 -26.85
CA LEU A 298 -18.43 4.90 -27.17
C LEU A 298 -18.76 6.38 -27.44
N GLU A 299 -18.22 7.30 -26.63
CA GLU A 299 -18.39 8.74 -26.85
C GLU A 299 -17.82 9.21 -28.19
N VAL A 300 -16.63 8.71 -28.55
CA VAL A 300 -15.98 9.03 -29.83
C VAL A 300 -16.81 8.50 -31.00
N LEU A 301 -17.27 7.25 -30.92
CA LEU A 301 -18.12 6.64 -31.94
C LEU A 301 -19.42 7.42 -32.14
N ASN A 302 -20.08 7.81 -31.06
CA ASN A 302 -21.32 8.60 -31.11
C ASN A 302 -21.11 9.99 -31.73
N LYS A 303 -19.98 10.65 -31.44
CA LYS A 303 -19.61 11.95 -32.05
C LYS A 303 -19.32 11.81 -33.55
N SER A 304 -18.64 10.74 -33.96
CA SER A 304 -18.38 10.46 -35.38
C SER A 304 -19.64 10.05 -36.16
N GLY A 305 -20.58 9.35 -35.53
CA GLY A 305 -21.88 8.99 -36.13
C GLY A 305 -22.84 10.17 -36.29
N ALA A 306 -22.78 11.16 -35.38
CA ALA A 306 -23.55 12.40 -35.48
C ALA A 306 -23.06 13.31 -36.63
N ALA A 307 -21.74 13.36 -36.87
CA ALA A 307 -21.15 14.12 -37.98
C ALA A 307 -21.49 13.55 -39.37
N GLY A 308 -21.81 12.24 -39.46
CA GLY A 308 -22.22 11.58 -40.70
C GLY A 308 -23.69 11.75 -41.09
N ARG A 309 -24.55 12.27 -40.20
CA ARG A 309 -25.99 12.49 -40.46
C ARG A 309 -26.35 13.95 -40.79
N GLN A 310 -25.36 14.83 -40.88
CA GLN A 310 -25.52 16.24 -41.28
C GLN A 310 -25.00 16.51 -42.71
N ARG A 311 -24.90 15.49 -43.57
CA ARG A 311 -24.55 15.65 -44.99
C ARG A 311 -25.67 15.22 -45.91
#